data_AF-A0A442WVX6-F1
#
_entry.id   AF-A0A442WVX6-F1
#
_cell.length_a   1.000
_cell.length_b   1.000
_cell.length_c   1.000
_cell.angle_alpha   90.00
_cell.angle_beta   90.00
_cell.angle_gamma   90.00
#
_symmetry.space_group_name_H-M   'P 1'
#
loop_
_entity.id
_entity.type
_entity.pdbx_description
1 polymer ?
#
loop_
_entity_poly.entity_id
_entity_poly.type
_entity_poly.pdbx_seq_one_letter_code
_entity_poly.pdbx_strand_id
1 'polypeptide(L)'
;MTVVSVVNMKGGVAKTTLATNLADALVRRENCTVLLVDLDPQFNATQCLLSGEEYIRRRKAGGHTIVNIFDDSPPPVVSAVLDDTPPPKLELKDIKPWSIKKGLDLIAGDLELYRLEMGAGQGREQRLRRYLEEIKADEIYDFVIIDTPPTPSHWMMAALLASSGYLVPVKPEPLSRTGIDLLRGVVERCSNNHGHWSAPLGVDRSS
;
A
#
# COMPACT_ATOMS: atom_id res chain seq x y z
N MET A 1 -11.04 -11.31 3.88
CA MET A 1 -10.16 -10.15 3.63
C MET A 1 -10.94 -8.95 3.08
N THR A 2 -11.05 -7.90 3.88
CA THR A 2 -11.56 -6.56 3.50
C THR A 2 -10.37 -5.62 3.30
N VAL A 3 -10.31 -4.91 2.17
CA VAL A 3 -9.20 -4.00 1.84
C VAL A 3 -9.65 -2.55 1.92
N VAL A 4 -8.97 -1.75 2.75
CA VAL A 4 -9.32 -0.36 3.02
C VAL A 4 -8.10 0.54 2.84
N SER A 5 -8.22 1.54 1.96
CA SER A 5 -7.21 2.58 1.81
C SER A 5 -7.50 3.79 2.70
N VAL A 6 -6.47 4.34 3.34
CA VAL A 6 -6.55 5.62 4.04
C VAL A 6 -6.07 6.72 3.08
N VAL A 7 -7.00 7.53 2.57
CA VAL A 7 -6.75 8.51 1.49
C VAL A 7 -7.06 9.94 1.93
N ASN A 8 -6.17 10.87 1.60
CA ASN A 8 -6.40 12.31 1.74
C ASN A 8 -5.32 13.09 0.97
N MET A 9 -5.79 14.06 0.19
CA MET A 9 -5.01 14.96 -0.66
C MET A 9 -4.34 16.15 0.08
N LYS A 10 -4.51 16.27 1.40
CA LYS A 10 -3.82 17.25 2.25
C LYS A 10 -2.73 16.55 3.06
N GLY A 11 -1.53 17.12 3.07
CA GLY A 11 -0.46 16.69 3.98
C GLY A 11 -0.81 16.95 5.45
N GLY A 12 -0.30 16.13 6.36
CA GLY A 12 -0.44 16.38 7.80
C GLY A 12 -1.84 16.20 8.38
N VAL A 13 -2.68 15.35 7.76
CA VAL A 13 -4.05 15.00 8.20
C VAL A 13 -4.13 13.66 8.93
N ALA A 14 -3.02 13.21 9.50
CA ALA A 14 -2.93 11.99 10.31
C ALA A 14 -3.26 10.67 9.57
N LYS A 15 -3.09 10.59 8.24
CA LYS A 15 -3.30 9.34 7.45
C LYS A 15 -2.51 8.16 8.00
N THR A 16 -1.19 8.27 8.01
CA THR A 16 -0.27 7.24 8.52
C THR A 16 -0.56 6.89 9.97
N THR A 17 -0.83 7.91 10.80
CA THR A 17 -1.20 7.72 12.21
C THR A 17 -2.49 6.92 12.33
N LEU A 18 -3.53 7.26 11.55
CA LEU A 18 -4.79 6.53 11.53
C LEU A 18 -4.59 5.10 11.02
N ALA A 19 -3.86 4.91 9.91
CA ALA A 19 -3.62 3.60 9.32
C ALA A 19 -2.91 2.65 10.31
N THR A 20 -1.83 3.12 10.93
CA THR A 20 -1.05 2.32 11.90
C THR A 20 -1.84 2.03 13.18
N ASN A 21 -2.54 3.01 13.73
CA ASN A 21 -3.34 2.82 14.95
C ASN A 21 -4.61 2.00 14.71
N LEU A 22 -5.25 2.13 13.55
CA LEU A 22 -6.40 1.31 13.18
C LEU A 22 -5.99 -0.15 13.03
N ALA A 23 -4.89 -0.43 12.32
CA ALA A 23 -4.36 -1.77 12.19
C ALA A 23 -4.06 -2.40 13.57
N ASP A 24 -3.39 -1.64 14.45
CA ASP A 24 -3.09 -2.07 15.80
C ASP A 24 -4.35 -2.28 16.67
N ALA A 25 -5.36 -1.42 16.56
CA ALA A 25 -6.61 -1.54 17.29
C ALA A 25 -7.41 -2.77 16.86
N LEU A 26 -7.50 -3.05 15.55
CA LEU A 26 -8.15 -4.26 15.02
C LEU A 26 -7.51 -5.53 15.57
N VAL A 27 -6.18 -5.57 15.66
CA VAL A 27 -5.46 -6.71 16.24
C VAL A 27 -5.74 -6.84 17.74
N ARG A 28 -5.60 -5.74 18.50
CA ARG A 28 -5.63 -5.80 19.98
C ARG A 28 -7.03 -5.86 20.57
N ARG A 29 -8.03 -5.27 19.90
CA ARG A 29 -9.39 -5.11 20.44
C ARG A 29 -10.38 -6.05 19.77
N GLU A 30 -10.24 -6.26 18.47
CA GLU A 30 -11.15 -7.09 17.68
C GLU A 30 -10.60 -8.48 17.37
N ASN A 31 -9.34 -8.76 17.78
CA ASN A 31 -8.65 -10.04 17.56
C ASN A 31 -8.58 -10.44 16.08
N CYS A 32 -8.47 -9.45 15.18
CA CYS A 32 -8.32 -9.66 13.75
C CYS A 32 -6.86 -9.88 13.35
N THR A 33 -6.64 -10.56 12.22
CA THR A 33 -5.36 -10.57 11.52
C THR A 33 -5.30 -9.45 10.47
N VAL A 34 -4.25 -8.64 10.51
CA VAL A 34 -4.13 -7.43 9.71
C VAL A 34 -2.82 -7.40 8.94
N LEU A 35 -2.94 -7.07 7.64
CA LEU A 35 -1.82 -6.65 6.81
C LEU A 35 -1.84 -5.13 6.66
N LEU A 36 -0.79 -4.46 7.12
CA LEU A 36 -0.56 -3.05 6.78
C LEU A 36 0.30 -2.98 5.52
N VAL A 37 -0.08 -2.14 4.56
CA VAL A 37 0.69 -1.86 3.34
C VAL A 37 1.08 -0.39 3.33
N ASP A 38 2.37 -0.11 3.31
CA ASP A 38 2.89 1.25 3.19
C ASP A 38 3.19 1.54 1.72
N LEU A 39 2.30 2.30 1.07
CA LEU A 39 2.40 2.68 -0.34
C LEU A 39 2.79 4.16 -0.52
N ASP A 40 3.17 4.86 0.55
CA ASP A 40 3.74 6.19 0.43
C ASP A 40 5.24 6.08 0.12
N PRO A 41 5.77 6.69 -0.97
CA PRO A 41 7.21 6.74 -1.22
C PRO A 41 8.03 7.33 -0.06
N GLN A 42 7.40 8.08 0.87
CA GLN A 42 8.04 8.56 2.10
C GLN A 42 8.14 7.50 3.21
N PHE A 43 7.56 6.32 3.04
CA PHE A 43 7.62 5.14 3.93
C PHE A 43 7.30 5.41 5.42
N ASN A 44 6.44 6.40 5.70
CA ASN A 44 6.18 6.88 7.06
C ASN A 44 5.51 5.80 7.95
N ALA A 45 4.63 4.96 7.40
CA ALA A 45 3.97 3.92 8.18
C ALA A 45 4.97 2.85 8.65
N THR A 46 5.93 2.53 7.80
CA THR A 46 7.04 1.63 8.10
C THR A 46 7.90 2.19 9.24
N GLN A 47 8.23 3.49 9.19
CA GLN A 47 8.99 4.15 10.26
C GLN A 47 8.25 4.22 11.60
N CYS A 48 6.92 4.24 11.57
CA CYS A 48 6.11 4.18 12.78
C CYS A 48 6.15 2.82 13.47
N LEU A 49 6.42 1.73 12.73
CA LEU A 49 6.41 0.37 13.26
C LEU A 49 7.80 -0.23 13.48
N LEU A 50 8.84 0.29 12.82
CA LEU A 50 10.19 -0.27 12.84
C LEU A 50 11.24 0.81 13.12
N SER A 51 12.28 0.45 13.88
CA SER A 51 13.48 1.27 13.97
C SER A 51 14.24 1.23 12.63
N GLY A 52 15.03 2.28 12.37
CA GLY A 52 15.86 2.34 11.16
C GLY A 52 16.84 1.17 11.06
N GLU A 53 17.43 0.76 12.19
CA GLU A 53 18.33 -0.40 12.24
C GLU A 53 17.62 -1.71 11.87
N GLU A 54 16.40 -1.91 12.39
CA GLU A 54 15.61 -3.11 12.10
C GLU A 54 15.18 -3.16 10.64
N TYR A 55 14.74 -2.04 10.08
CA TYR A 55 14.41 -1.91 8.67
C TYR A 55 15.62 -2.28 7.78
N ILE A 56 16.78 -1.68 8.04
CA ILE A 56 18.00 -1.95 7.27
C ILE A 56 18.40 -3.43 7.39
N ARG A 57 18.32 -4.00 8.59
CA ARG A 57 18.64 -5.41 8.84
C ARG A 57 17.75 -6.34 8.02
N ARG A 58 16.42 -6.15 8.05
CA ARG A 58 15.47 -6.97 7.30
C ARG A 58 15.67 -6.81 5.80
N ARG A 59 15.91 -5.58 5.32
CA ARG A 59 16.16 -5.34 3.89
C ARG A 59 17.44 -6.02 3.41
N LYS A 60 18.54 -5.93 4.18
CA LYS A 60 19.80 -6.64 3.88
C LYS A 60 19.65 -8.17 3.91
N ALA A 61 18.73 -8.69 4.71
CA ALA A 61 18.39 -10.10 4.76
C ALA A 61 17.48 -10.56 3.60
N GLY A 62 17.21 -9.70 2.61
CA GLY A 62 16.36 -10.03 1.46
C GLY A 62 14.86 -9.85 1.72
N GLY A 63 14.46 -9.18 2.81
CA GLY A 63 13.07 -8.90 3.12
C GLY A 63 12.39 -8.11 1.98
N HIS A 64 11.24 -8.59 1.54
CA HIS A 64 10.49 -7.96 0.44
C HIS A 64 9.81 -6.67 0.88
N THR A 65 9.73 -5.69 -0.01
CA THR A 65 9.07 -4.40 0.22
C THR A 65 8.02 -4.13 -0.86
N ILE A 66 7.34 -2.98 -0.75
CA ILE A 66 6.39 -2.52 -1.75
C ILE A 66 6.99 -2.46 -3.16
N VAL A 67 8.30 -2.19 -3.28
CA VAL A 67 9.01 -2.20 -4.57
C VAL A 67 8.94 -3.57 -5.23
N ASN A 68 9.07 -4.68 -4.48
CA ASN A 68 8.97 -6.02 -5.05
C ASN A 68 7.59 -6.29 -5.65
N ILE A 69 6.53 -5.67 -5.13
CA ILE A 69 5.18 -5.79 -5.69
C ILE A 69 5.08 -5.05 -7.02
N PHE A 70 5.69 -3.86 -7.15
CA PHE A 70 5.53 -3.02 -8.34
C PHE A 70 6.61 -3.19 -9.40
N ASP A 71 7.79 -3.68 -9.04
CA ASP A 71 8.87 -3.91 -9.99
C ASP A 71 8.55 -5.12 -10.86
N ASP A 72 8.33 -4.85 -12.14
CA ASP A 72 8.05 -5.83 -13.17
C ASP A 72 9.19 -5.97 -14.18
N SER A 73 10.32 -5.34 -13.91
CA SER A 73 11.48 -5.37 -14.78
C SER A 73 11.96 -6.82 -14.98
N PRO A 74 12.41 -7.17 -16.20
CA PRO A 74 13.12 -8.43 -16.38
C PRO A 74 14.39 -8.43 -15.53
N PRO A 75 14.83 -9.60 -15.02
CA PRO A 75 16.09 -9.69 -14.29
C PRO A 75 17.22 -9.13 -15.18
N PRO A 76 18.20 -8.42 -14.59
CA PRO A 76 19.29 -7.86 -15.36
C PRO A 76 20.02 -9.00 -16.08
N VAL A 77 20.13 -8.88 -17.40
CA VAL A 77 20.93 -9.81 -18.22
C VAL A 77 22.38 -9.50 -17.94
N VAL A 78 22.99 -10.22 -17.00
CA VAL A 78 24.43 -10.13 -16.77
C VAL A 78 25.09 -10.86 -17.93
N SER A 79 25.61 -10.11 -18.91
CA SER A 79 26.42 -10.71 -19.95
C SER A 79 27.73 -11.20 -19.33
N ALA A 80 28.06 -12.46 -19.64
CA ALA A 80 29.38 -13.10 -19.59
C ALA A 80 29.60 -14.09 -18.44
N VAL A 81 29.58 -15.36 -18.86
CA VAL A 81 30.31 -16.52 -18.34
C VAL A 81 29.59 -17.35 -17.25
N LEU A 82 29.03 -18.46 -17.74
CA LEU A 82 28.61 -19.71 -17.07
C LEU A 82 27.20 -19.72 -16.44
N ASP A 83 26.37 -20.64 -16.97
CA ASP A 83 24.99 -21.02 -16.63
C ASP A 83 23.85 -20.06 -17.06
N ASP A 84 23.43 -20.23 -18.32
CA ASP A 84 22.42 -19.46 -19.09
C ASP A 84 20.95 -19.71 -18.65
N THR A 85 20.65 -19.55 -17.37
CA THR A 85 19.26 -19.27 -16.95
C THR A 85 19.26 -18.03 -16.09
N PRO A 86 18.66 -16.91 -16.58
CA PRO A 86 18.38 -15.76 -15.73
C PRO A 86 17.67 -16.26 -14.47
N PRO A 87 18.00 -15.75 -13.27
CA PRO A 87 17.29 -16.14 -12.06
C PRO A 87 15.78 -15.96 -12.28
N PRO A 88 14.95 -16.92 -11.84
CA PRO A 88 13.52 -16.85 -12.06
C PRO A 88 12.99 -15.54 -11.48
N LYS A 89 12.14 -14.86 -12.27
CA LYS A 89 11.50 -13.62 -11.85
C LYS A 89 10.68 -13.89 -10.59
N LEU A 90 10.82 -13.04 -9.58
CA LEU A 90 10.02 -13.12 -8.36
C LEU A 90 8.52 -13.01 -8.71
N GLU A 91 7.76 -14.04 -8.42
CA GLU A 91 6.31 -14.04 -8.62
C GLU A 91 5.60 -13.32 -7.45
N LEU A 92 4.41 -12.76 -7.70
CA LEU A 92 3.67 -12.01 -6.68
C LEU A 92 3.35 -12.86 -5.44
N LYS A 93 3.00 -14.14 -5.63
CA LYS A 93 2.71 -15.10 -4.54
C LYS A 93 3.91 -15.38 -3.61
N ASP A 94 5.11 -15.17 -4.12
CA ASP A 94 6.37 -15.41 -3.38
C ASP A 94 6.76 -14.19 -2.53
N ILE A 95 6.11 -13.05 -2.72
CA ILE A 95 6.32 -11.84 -1.91
C ILE A 95 5.71 -12.02 -0.52
N LYS A 96 6.59 -12.10 0.47
CA LYS A 96 6.25 -12.30 1.89
C LYS A 96 6.22 -11.00 2.69
N PRO A 97 5.08 -10.69 3.37
CA PRO A 97 5.01 -9.64 4.38
C PRO A 97 5.97 -9.86 5.55
N TRP A 98 6.31 -8.77 6.23
CA TRP A 98 7.16 -8.79 7.41
C TRP A 98 6.30 -8.90 8.65
N SER A 99 6.53 -9.93 9.47
CA SER A 99 5.83 -10.01 10.75
C SER A 99 6.34 -8.98 11.73
N ILE A 100 5.45 -8.11 12.20
CA ILE A 100 5.76 -7.05 13.17
C ILE A 100 5.47 -7.55 14.58
N LYS A 101 4.32 -8.21 14.75
CA LYS A 101 3.89 -8.89 15.96
C LYS A 101 2.76 -9.86 15.63
N LYS A 102 2.35 -10.67 16.60
CA LYS A 102 1.22 -11.59 16.43
C LYS A 102 -0.02 -10.84 15.91
N GLY A 103 -0.51 -11.27 14.75
CA GLY A 103 -1.69 -10.70 14.10
C GLY A 103 -1.46 -9.44 13.26
N LEU A 104 -0.25 -8.86 13.25
CA LEU A 104 0.08 -7.69 12.43
C LEU A 104 1.32 -7.94 11.59
N ASP A 105 1.11 -7.98 10.28
CA ASP A 105 2.18 -8.04 9.30
C ASP A 105 2.23 -6.76 8.46
N LEU A 106 3.37 -6.52 7.81
CA LEU A 106 3.67 -5.29 7.07
C LEU A 106 4.25 -5.60 5.70
N ILE A 107 3.67 -5.05 4.64
CA ILE A 107 4.43 -4.75 3.42
C ILE A 107 5.08 -3.40 3.61
N ALA A 108 6.40 -3.43 3.85
CA ALA A 108 7.17 -2.23 4.15
C ALA A 108 7.29 -1.33 2.92
N GLY A 109 7.20 -0.03 3.16
CA GLY A 109 7.51 1.01 2.19
C GLY A 109 9.01 0.99 1.87
N ASP A 110 9.36 1.55 0.73
CA ASP A 110 10.75 1.61 0.27
C ASP A 110 10.96 2.90 -0.51
N LEU A 111 12.04 3.62 -0.19
CA LEU A 111 12.40 4.85 -0.89
C LEU A 111 12.58 4.58 -2.39
N GLU A 112 13.05 3.40 -2.80
CA GLU A 112 13.24 3.09 -4.22
C GLU A 112 11.94 3.09 -5.04
N LEU A 113 10.77 3.14 -4.40
CA LEU A 113 9.47 3.28 -5.07
C LEU A 113 9.41 4.52 -6.00
N TYR A 114 10.12 5.61 -5.67
CA TYR A 114 10.17 6.80 -6.54
C TYR A 114 10.73 6.48 -7.94
N ARG A 115 11.63 5.49 -8.05
CA ARG A 115 12.24 5.11 -9.35
C ARG A 115 11.22 4.50 -10.29
N LEU A 116 10.25 3.77 -9.74
CA LEU A 116 9.18 3.15 -10.51
C LEU A 116 8.15 4.18 -10.99
N GLU A 117 8.04 5.33 -10.34
CA GLU A 117 7.17 6.44 -10.75
C GLU A 117 7.64 7.09 -12.06
N MET A 118 8.95 7.13 -12.30
CA MET A 118 9.55 7.75 -13.48
C MET A 118 9.59 6.85 -14.72
N GLY A 119 9.17 5.58 -14.59
CA GLY A 119 9.18 4.62 -15.69
C GLY A 119 7.88 4.65 -16.52
N ALA A 120 8.01 4.62 -17.85
CA ALA A 120 6.87 4.49 -18.76
C ALA A 120 6.27 3.07 -18.67
N GLY A 121 5.24 2.88 -17.85
CA GLY A 121 4.58 1.59 -17.70
C GLY A 121 3.07 1.73 -17.51
N GLN A 122 2.29 1.46 -18.55
CA GLN A 122 0.85 1.25 -18.43
C GLN A 122 0.58 -0.02 -17.60
N GLY A 123 -0.37 0.03 -16.66
CA GLY A 123 -0.85 -1.15 -15.93
C GLY A 123 -0.22 -1.45 -14.57
N ARG A 124 0.77 -0.65 -14.11
CA ARG A 124 1.36 -0.79 -12.76
C ARG A 124 0.36 -0.62 -11.63
N GLU A 125 -0.68 0.18 -11.85
CA GLU A 125 -1.73 0.46 -10.86
C GLU A 125 -2.51 -0.81 -10.44
N GLN A 126 -2.54 -1.85 -11.29
CA GLN A 126 -3.23 -3.11 -10.98
C GLN A 126 -2.36 -4.09 -10.17
N ARG A 127 -1.05 -3.83 -10.01
CA ARG A 127 -0.12 -4.80 -9.41
C ARG A 127 -0.40 -5.07 -7.95
N LEU A 128 -0.74 -4.04 -7.17
CA LEU A 128 -1.12 -4.23 -5.77
C LEU A 128 -2.38 -5.08 -5.64
N ARG A 129 -3.40 -4.82 -6.48
CA ARG A 129 -4.62 -5.64 -6.51
C ARG A 129 -4.30 -7.11 -6.79
N ARG A 130 -3.51 -7.40 -7.82
CA ARG A 130 -3.11 -8.77 -8.17
C ARG A 130 -2.35 -9.43 -7.03
N TYR A 131 -1.41 -8.72 -6.40
CA TYR A 131 -0.71 -9.24 -5.23
C TYR A 131 -1.67 -9.61 -4.09
N LEU A 132 -2.62 -8.72 -3.77
CA LEU A 132 -3.63 -8.99 -2.76
C LEU A 132 -4.54 -10.16 -3.15
N GLU A 133 -4.85 -10.35 -4.43
CA GLU A 133 -5.60 -11.51 -4.93
C GLU A 133 -4.83 -12.83 -4.72
N GLU A 134 -3.51 -12.85 -4.98
CA GLU A 134 -2.66 -14.02 -4.74
C GLU A 134 -2.64 -14.41 -3.25
N ILE A 135 -2.38 -13.46 -2.35
CA ILE A 135 -2.30 -13.78 -0.91
C ILE A 135 -3.67 -13.98 -0.26
N LYS A 136 -4.76 -13.53 -0.90
CA LYS A 136 -6.12 -13.76 -0.42
C LYS A 136 -6.45 -15.26 -0.42
N ALA A 137 -5.85 -16.04 -1.34
CA ALA A 137 -6.04 -17.48 -1.42
C ALA A 137 -5.59 -18.22 -0.14
N ASP A 138 -4.68 -17.65 0.63
CA ASP A 138 -4.18 -18.24 1.87
C ASP A 138 -5.11 -17.97 3.07
N GLU A 139 -6.15 -17.14 2.92
CA GLU A 139 -7.14 -16.76 3.94
C GLU A 139 -6.54 -16.28 5.29
N ILE A 140 -5.34 -15.69 5.26
CA ILE A 140 -4.59 -15.31 6.47
C ILE A 140 -5.11 -14.03 7.11
N TYR A 141 -5.62 -13.08 6.32
CA TYR A 141 -5.94 -11.72 6.76
C TYR A 141 -7.44 -11.41 6.73
N ASP A 142 -7.95 -10.95 7.88
CA ASP A 142 -9.28 -10.35 7.99
C ASP A 142 -9.30 -9.00 7.27
N PHE A 143 -8.28 -8.16 7.52
CA PHE A 143 -8.18 -6.80 6.98
C PHE A 143 -6.83 -6.51 6.33
N VAL A 144 -6.88 -5.70 5.26
CA VAL A 144 -5.71 -5.03 4.68
C VAL A 144 -5.93 -3.54 4.79
N ILE A 145 -5.00 -2.84 5.43
CA ILE A 145 -5.00 -1.38 5.55
C ILE A 145 -3.89 -0.84 4.66
N ILE A 146 -4.21 0.09 3.76
CA ILE A 146 -3.23 0.69 2.84
C ILE A 146 -3.03 2.15 3.22
N ASP A 147 -1.80 2.52 3.63
CA ASP A 147 -1.39 3.92 3.79
C ASP A 147 -0.97 4.49 2.43
N THR A 148 -1.46 5.68 2.10
CA THR A 148 -1.32 6.26 0.75
C THR A 148 -0.62 7.62 0.79
N PRO A 149 0.08 8.02 -0.30
CA PRO A 149 0.71 9.33 -0.36
C PRO A 149 -0.31 10.48 -0.31
N PRO A 150 0.12 11.69 0.08
CA PRO A 150 -0.76 12.87 0.16
C PRO A 150 -1.13 13.47 -1.20
N THR A 151 -0.54 13.01 -2.30
CA THR A 151 -0.76 13.57 -3.64
C THR A 151 -1.52 12.58 -4.53
N PRO A 152 -2.44 13.06 -5.40
CA PRO A 152 -3.00 12.21 -6.45
C PRO A 152 -1.90 11.74 -7.40
N SER A 153 -1.56 10.46 -7.32
CA SER A 153 -0.51 9.80 -8.09
C SER A 153 -0.94 8.39 -8.48
N HIS A 154 -0.15 7.71 -9.32
CA HIS A 154 -0.36 6.31 -9.68
C HIS A 154 -0.39 5.38 -8.44
N TRP A 155 0.28 5.77 -7.35
CA TRP A 155 0.25 5.05 -6.07
C TRP A 155 -1.09 5.16 -5.37
N MET A 156 -1.68 6.36 -5.32
CA MET A 156 -3.03 6.54 -4.80
C MET A 156 -4.06 5.78 -5.66
N MET A 157 -3.90 5.80 -6.99
CA MET A 157 -4.73 5.02 -7.91
C MET A 157 -4.60 3.51 -7.65
N ALA A 158 -3.39 2.99 -7.46
CA ALA A 158 -3.15 1.58 -7.15
C ALA A 158 -3.80 1.16 -5.84
N ALA A 159 -3.69 2.00 -4.80
CA ALA A 159 -4.35 1.77 -3.51
C ALA A 159 -5.87 1.67 -3.67
N LEU A 160 -6.46 2.64 -4.37
CA LEU A 160 -7.89 2.68 -4.63
C LEU A 160 -8.31 1.45 -5.43
N LEU A 161 -7.69 1.14 -6.58
CA LEU A 161 -8.04 -0.02 -7.41
C LEU A 161 -7.93 -1.37 -6.67
N ALA A 162 -7.03 -1.48 -5.71
CA ALA A 162 -6.86 -2.66 -4.87
C ALA A 162 -7.87 -2.76 -3.72
N SER A 163 -8.53 -1.65 -3.37
CA SER A 163 -9.37 -1.54 -2.18
C SER A 163 -10.83 -1.86 -2.44
N SER A 164 -11.51 -2.36 -1.40
CA SER A 164 -12.97 -2.49 -1.37
C SER A 164 -13.68 -1.23 -0.84
N GLY A 165 -12.94 -0.35 -0.17
CA GLY A 165 -13.41 0.94 0.30
C GLY A 165 -12.25 1.84 0.72
N TYR A 166 -12.55 3.09 1.07
CA TYR A 166 -11.54 4.03 1.58
C TYR A 166 -12.05 4.83 2.78
N LEU A 167 -11.10 5.29 3.59
CA LEU A 167 -11.29 6.21 4.71
C LEU A 167 -10.63 7.55 4.40
N VAL A 168 -11.35 8.64 4.64
CA VAL A 168 -10.83 10.01 4.47
C VAL A 168 -10.72 10.69 5.82
N PRO A 169 -9.54 10.69 6.47
CA PRO A 169 -9.36 11.47 7.70
C PRO A 169 -9.40 12.95 7.35
N VAL A 170 -10.26 13.76 7.96
CA VAL A 170 -10.34 15.20 7.66
C VAL A 170 -9.94 16.03 8.89
N LYS A 171 -9.17 17.10 8.67
CA LYS A 171 -9.03 18.15 9.69
C LYS A 171 -10.29 19.03 9.64
N PRO A 172 -10.93 19.33 10.79
CA PRO A 172 -12.07 20.24 10.85
C PRO A 172 -11.60 21.69 10.66
N GLU A 173 -11.27 22.05 9.42
CA GLU A 173 -10.95 23.42 9.00
C GLU A 173 -11.89 23.86 7.86
N PRO A 174 -12.16 25.17 7.67
CA PRO A 174 -13.11 25.69 6.67
C PRO A 174 -12.79 25.41 5.17
N LEU A 175 -11.75 24.62 4.88
CA LEU A 175 -11.32 24.23 3.53
C LEU A 175 -11.73 22.80 3.12
N SER A 176 -12.63 22.15 3.86
CA SER A 176 -12.92 20.71 3.70
C SER A 176 -13.70 20.33 2.43
N ARG A 177 -14.36 21.26 1.72
CA ARG A 177 -15.11 20.95 0.49
C ARG A 177 -14.21 20.63 -0.70
N THR A 178 -13.24 21.49 -1.01
CA THR A 178 -12.38 21.33 -2.21
C THR A 178 -11.57 20.03 -2.18
N GLY A 179 -11.06 19.63 -1.02
CA GLY A 179 -10.33 18.37 -0.87
C GLY A 179 -11.20 17.12 -1.07
N ILE A 180 -12.46 17.17 -0.60
CA ILE A 180 -13.43 16.10 -0.82
C ILE A 180 -13.85 16.04 -2.30
N ASP A 181 -14.07 17.17 -2.95
CA ASP A 181 -14.43 17.23 -4.37
C ASP A 181 -13.31 16.71 -5.28
N LEU A 182 -12.04 17.03 -4.97
CA LEU A 182 -10.88 16.48 -5.69
C LEU A 182 -10.74 14.96 -5.51
N LEU A 183 -10.96 14.45 -4.29
CA LEU A 183 -10.97 13.01 -4.03
C LEU A 183 -12.09 12.33 -4.79
N ARG A 184 -13.30 12.92 -4.83
CA ARG A 184 -14.42 12.41 -5.62
C ARG A 184 -14.04 12.30 -7.10
N GLY A 185 -13.37 13.31 -7.66
CA GLY A 185 -12.89 13.26 -9.04
C GLY A 185 -11.83 12.17 -9.31
N VAL A 186 -10.98 11.84 -8.33
CA VAL A 186 -10.04 10.70 -8.44
C VAL A 186 -10.81 9.38 -8.44
N VAL A 187 -11.77 9.22 -7.51
CA VAL A 187 -12.60 8.01 -7.40
C VAL A 187 -13.45 7.81 -8.66
N GLU A 188 -14.03 8.87 -9.21
CA GLU A 188 -14.78 8.83 -10.48
C GLU A 188 -13.89 8.36 -11.64
N ARG A 189 -12.62 8.83 -11.72
CA ARG A 189 -11.66 8.35 -12.73
C ARG A 189 -11.30 6.87 -12.54
N CYS A 190 -11.10 6.41 -11.30
CA CYS A 190 -10.91 4.98 -11.01
C CYS A 190 -12.10 4.17 -11.53
N SER A 191 -13.32 4.60 -11.19
CA SER A 191 -14.57 3.91 -11.53
C SER A 191 -14.80 3.85 -13.03
N ASN A 192 -14.69 4.98 -13.74
CA ASN A 192 -14.94 5.06 -15.19
C ASN A 192 -13.95 4.24 -16.02
N ASN A 193 -12.69 4.14 -15.59
CA ASN A 193 -11.67 3.40 -16.33
C ASN A 193 -11.64 1.90 -16.01
N HIS A 194 -12.20 1.46 -14.88
CA HIS A 194 -12.00 0.09 -14.37
C HIS A 194 -13.26 -0.63 -13.83
N GLY A 195 -14.44 -0.03 -13.96
CA GLY A 195 -15.73 -0.76 -13.98
C GLY A 195 -16.34 -1.19 -12.64
N HIS A 196 -15.71 -0.96 -11.48
CA HIS A 196 -16.31 -1.28 -10.18
C HIS A 196 -15.77 -0.35 -9.09
N TRP A 197 -16.64 0.45 -8.45
CA TRP A 197 -16.29 1.09 -7.18
C TRP A 197 -17.47 1.14 -6.19
N SER A 198 -17.22 0.73 -4.95
CA SER A 198 -18.14 0.77 -3.80
C SER A 198 -17.95 2.04 -2.96
N ALA A 199 -19.05 2.56 -2.43
CA ALA A 199 -19.16 3.84 -1.71
C ALA A 199 -18.12 4.05 -0.56
N PRO A 200 -17.80 5.32 -0.21
CA PRO A 200 -16.96 5.63 0.96
C PRO A 200 -17.46 4.95 2.24
N LEU A 201 -16.55 4.34 3.01
CA LEU A 201 -16.90 3.65 4.25
C LEU A 201 -17.17 4.62 5.41
N GLY A 202 -16.68 5.86 5.32
CA GLY A 202 -16.94 6.91 6.30
C GLY A 202 -16.02 8.12 6.15
N VAL A 203 -16.41 9.23 6.78
CA VAL A 203 -15.58 10.43 6.98
C VAL A 203 -15.43 10.61 8.48
N ASP A 204 -14.23 10.38 9.01
CA ASP A 204 -13.97 10.60 10.44
C ASP A 204 -13.77 12.10 10.69
N ARG A 205 -14.69 12.69 11.46
CA ARG A 205 -14.64 14.06 11.95
C ARG A 205 -14.35 13.99 13.44
N SER A 206 -13.10 13.77 13.80
CA SER A 206 -12.70 13.90 15.20
C SER A 206 -12.92 15.35 15.65
N SER A 207 -13.85 15.49 16.59
CA SER A 207 -14.32 16.71 17.24
C SER A 207 -13.38 17.17 18.35
#